data_AF-A0A537WU00-F1
#
_entry.id   AF-A0A537WU00-F1
#
_cell.length_a   1.000
_cell.length_b   1.000
_cell.length_c   1.000
_cell.angle_alpha   90.00
_cell.angle_beta   90.00
_cell.angle_gamma   90.00
#
_symmetry.space_group_name_H-M   'P 1'
#
loop_
_entity.id
_entity.type
_entity.pdbx_description
1 polymer ?
#
loop_
_entity_poly.entity_id
_entity_poly.type
_entity_poly.pdbx_seq_one_letter_code
_entity_poly.pdbx_strand_id
1 'polypeptide(L)'
;MRRDDSRRTRLVRQPGSRGSGEPRRARRADRPGKQARCRAHPRARRRPGDARVRAADGRRFPGTRTDRRPRRRHRRADLVPPHGTVPRVHGCLAPDSASLIRLPRAVARINLVPQNREFFRLFVRASSNAVGIAEQLVRLLDDFPGNDNLLREIKESEHEGDHLTRELVDLLNRTFVTPFDRDDIYNLAGAIDDVCDHVDEAAGNIVGYGVEEIRPFAKQQAQVILRSAQKLDEAVGRLEGFKDSSRQLHDLRDLEDEGDRLNRAAVAELFATAEDPMVVIRWKDIHEQLEEAVDACENAADVLEAILVKNR
;
A
#
# COMPACT_ATOMS: atom_id res chain seq x y z
N MET A 1 -24.08 20.35 53.36
CA MET A 1 -22.90 20.45 54.25
C MET A 1 -22.97 19.26 55.20
N ARG A 2 -21.94 18.40 55.25
CA ARG A 2 -21.93 17.07 55.92
C ARG A 2 -22.92 16.07 55.28
N ARG A 3 -22.71 14.76 55.23
CA ARG A 3 -21.58 13.80 55.23
C ARG A 3 -22.24 12.47 55.64
N ASP A 4 -21.88 11.41 54.94
CA ASP A 4 -21.55 10.06 55.43
C ASP A 4 -22.46 9.37 56.47
N ASP A 5 -22.69 8.05 56.50
CA ASP A 5 -22.43 6.86 55.67
C ASP A 5 -22.55 5.67 56.68
N SER A 6 -22.53 4.44 56.18
CA SER A 6 -21.92 3.28 56.84
C SER A 6 -22.72 2.42 57.85
N ARG A 7 -23.09 1.23 57.35
CA ARG A 7 -22.89 -0.13 57.94
C ARG A 7 -23.83 -0.60 59.07
N ARG A 8 -24.41 -1.81 58.89
CA ARG A 8 -23.78 -3.08 59.39
C ARG A 8 -24.52 -4.39 59.04
N THR A 9 -23.73 -5.39 58.59
CA THR A 9 -23.78 -6.87 58.83
C THR A 9 -25.10 -7.56 59.24
N ARG A 10 -25.63 -8.58 58.53
CA ARG A 10 -25.10 -9.95 58.20
C ARG A 10 -25.10 -10.93 59.38
N LEU A 11 -25.89 -12.02 59.29
CA LEU A 11 -25.77 -13.39 59.90
C LEU A 11 -27.13 -14.14 59.66
N VAL A 12 -27.32 -15.48 59.55
CA VAL A 12 -26.41 -16.63 59.30
C VAL A 12 -27.18 -17.95 58.96
N ARG A 13 -26.54 -18.87 58.22
CA ARG A 13 -26.72 -20.36 58.10
C ARG A 13 -27.96 -21.05 57.48
N GLN A 14 -27.64 -22.08 56.67
CA GLN A 14 -28.41 -23.28 56.24
C GLN A 14 -28.05 -24.49 57.18
N PRO A 15 -28.14 -25.81 56.83
CA PRO A 15 -28.80 -26.58 55.73
C PRO A 15 -29.46 -27.95 56.11
N GLY A 16 -30.06 -28.64 55.12
CA GLY A 16 -30.18 -30.13 55.03
C GLY A 16 -31.57 -30.74 55.29
N SER A 17 -31.96 -31.93 54.78
CA SER A 17 -31.33 -32.82 53.77
C SER A 17 -32.24 -33.98 53.31
N ARG A 18 -32.15 -34.38 52.02
CA ARG A 18 -32.28 -35.74 51.41
C ARG A 18 -33.49 -36.67 51.74
N GLY A 19 -34.06 -37.28 50.69
CA GLY A 19 -34.87 -38.51 50.76
C GLY A 19 -35.33 -39.03 49.39
N SER A 20 -35.02 -40.28 49.03
CA SER A 20 -35.24 -40.90 47.71
C SER A 20 -36.20 -42.10 47.76
N GLY A 21 -36.97 -42.38 46.71
CA GLY A 21 -37.77 -43.61 46.62
C GLY A 21 -38.56 -43.84 45.32
N GLU A 22 -38.20 -44.90 44.59
CA GLU A 22 -38.94 -45.59 43.52
C GLU A 22 -39.07 -47.09 43.95
N PRO A 23 -39.66 -48.06 43.21
CA PRO A 23 -40.61 -48.04 42.07
C PRO A 23 -41.79 -49.07 42.19
N ARG A 24 -42.63 -49.26 41.14
CA ARG A 24 -42.95 -50.57 40.47
C ARG A 24 -44.31 -50.70 39.71
N ARG A 25 -44.23 -51.13 38.43
CA ARG A 25 -45.05 -52.15 37.67
C ARG A 25 -46.57 -51.90 37.44
N ALA A 26 -47.25 -52.42 36.40
CA ALA A 26 -46.97 -53.04 35.07
C ALA A 26 -48.34 -53.12 34.29
N ARG A 27 -48.51 -53.37 32.97
CA ARG A 27 -48.22 -54.57 32.13
C ARG A 27 -48.63 -54.31 30.65
N ARG A 28 -47.88 -54.91 29.68
CA ARG A 28 -48.21 -55.53 28.34
C ARG A 28 -49.42 -55.01 27.50
N ALA A 29 -49.41 -55.00 26.16
CA ALA A 29 -48.72 -55.82 25.13
C ALA A 29 -48.80 -55.14 23.71
N ASP A 30 -48.26 -55.60 22.56
CA ASP A 30 -47.26 -56.64 22.24
C ASP A 30 -46.40 -56.34 20.96
N ARG A 31 -46.61 -57.01 19.80
CA ARG A 31 -45.72 -57.10 18.59
C ARG A 31 -46.46 -57.75 17.37
N PRO A 32 -45.84 -58.04 16.19
CA PRO A 32 -44.84 -57.31 15.34
C PRO A 32 -45.07 -57.45 13.79
N GLY A 33 -44.21 -56.84 12.96
CA GLY A 33 -43.95 -57.25 11.55
C GLY A 33 -43.65 -56.09 10.59
N LYS A 34 -42.80 -56.16 9.56
CA LYS A 34 -41.96 -57.26 9.00
C LYS A 34 -40.61 -56.70 8.51
N GLN A 35 -39.63 -57.60 8.30
CA GLN A 35 -38.31 -57.31 7.73
C GLN A 35 -38.35 -57.28 6.19
N ALA A 36 -37.44 -56.52 5.57
CA ALA A 36 -36.92 -56.84 4.24
C ALA A 36 -35.41 -56.54 4.17
N ARG A 37 -34.59 -57.55 3.86
CA ARG A 37 -33.15 -57.44 3.60
C ARG A 37 -32.89 -57.62 2.11
N CYS A 38 -32.15 -56.71 1.47
CA CYS A 38 -31.38 -56.95 0.24
C CYS A 38 -30.07 -56.15 0.35
N ARG A 39 -28.94 -56.78 0.70
CA ARG A 39 -27.98 -57.46 -0.20
C ARG A 39 -27.20 -56.49 -1.09
N ALA A 40 -25.90 -56.39 -0.81
CA ALA A 40 -24.92 -55.68 -1.64
C ALA A 40 -24.52 -56.48 -2.89
N HIS A 41 -24.02 -55.77 -3.91
CA HIS A 41 -23.16 -56.34 -4.94
C HIS A 41 -22.03 -55.35 -5.30
N PRO A 42 -20.74 -55.77 -5.27
CA PRO A 42 -19.62 -54.93 -5.68
C PRO A 42 -19.16 -55.25 -7.11
N ARG A 43 -19.00 -54.22 -7.96
CA ARG A 43 -18.30 -54.25 -9.25
C ARG A 43 -17.81 -52.82 -9.57
N ALA A 44 -16.64 -52.56 -10.16
CA ALA A 44 -15.42 -53.36 -10.35
C ALA A 44 -14.24 -52.39 -10.61
N ARG A 45 -13.00 -52.79 -10.28
CA ARG A 45 -11.79 -52.00 -10.58
C ARG A 45 -11.52 -51.94 -12.10
N ARG A 46 -11.17 -50.76 -12.65
CA ARG A 46 -10.33 -50.63 -13.86
C ARG A 46 -9.42 -49.40 -13.82
N ARG A 47 -8.11 -49.64 -13.80
CA ARG A 47 -6.95 -48.83 -14.21
C ARG A 47 -5.85 -49.85 -14.59
N PRO A 48 -4.78 -49.50 -15.31
CA PRO A 48 -4.59 -48.36 -16.23
C PRO A 48 -4.39 -48.87 -17.69
N GLY A 49 -4.04 -47.98 -18.63
CA GLY A 49 -3.66 -48.39 -20.00
C GLY A 49 -2.96 -47.27 -20.76
N ASP A 50 -1.67 -47.45 -21.03
CA ASP A 50 -0.81 -46.49 -21.73
C ASP A 50 -1.16 -46.33 -23.21
N ALA A 51 -1.16 -45.09 -23.71
CA ALA A 51 -1.23 -44.78 -25.14
C ALA A 51 -0.29 -43.63 -25.54
N ARG A 52 1.01 -43.93 -25.44
CA ARG A 52 2.10 -43.49 -26.33
C ARG A 52 2.06 -42.07 -26.93
N VAL A 53 3.01 -41.28 -26.46
CA VAL A 53 3.67 -40.18 -27.19
C VAL A 53 3.93 -40.54 -28.67
N ARG A 54 3.65 -39.60 -29.57
CA ARG A 54 4.43 -39.40 -30.80
C ARG A 54 4.76 -37.92 -30.95
N ALA A 55 6.02 -37.65 -31.31
CA ALA A 55 6.54 -36.32 -31.59
C ALA A 55 6.62 -36.08 -33.10
N ALA A 56 6.43 -34.82 -33.50
CA ALA A 56 7.06 -34.15 -34.63
C ALA A 56 7.08 -32.66 -34.25
N ASP A 57 8.25 -32.08 -33.97
CA ASP A 57 9.06 -31.34 -34.95
C ASP A 57 8.37 -30.04 -35.44
N GLY A 58 8.92 -28.83 -35.27
CA GLY A 58 10.19 -28.45 -34.67
C GLY A 58 10.61 -27.05 -35.14
N ARG A 59 10.88 -26.13 -34.21
CA ARG A 59 11.67 -24.89 -34.43
C ARG A 59 11.99 -24.18 -33.09
N ARG A 60 13.26 -24.24 -32.69
CA ARG A 60 13.97 -23.31 -31.78
C ARG A 60 14.06 -21.92 -32.43
N PHE A 61 14.33 -20.78 -31.79
CA PHE A 61 14.61 -20.32 -30.40
C PHE A 61 14.30 -18.77 -30.40
N PRO A 62 14.81 -17.92 -29.49
CA PRO A 62 14.25 -17.53 -28.20
C PRO A 62 13.74 -16.06 -28.18
N GLY A 63 13.02 -15.62 -27.13
CA GLY A 63 12.66 -14.20 -27.00
C GLY A 63 11.88 -13.81 -25.75
N THR A 64 12.60 -13.21 -24.78
CA THR A 64 12.16 -12.16 -23.84
C THR A 64 10.75 -12.20 -23.23
N ARG A 65 10.73 -12.32 -21.89
CA ARG A 65 9.65 -11.77 -21.04
C ARG A 65 9.43 -10.30 -21.40
N THR A 66 8.24 -9.92 -21.85
CA THR A 66 7.87 -8.51 -22.02
C THR A 66 7.31 -7.96 -20.72
N ASP A 67 8.23 -7.36 -19.96
CA ASP A 67 8.04 -6.29 -18.99
C ASP A 67 6.76 -5.47 -19.24
N ARG A 68 5.76 -5.55 -18.34
CA ARG A 68 4.53 -4.71 -18.39
C ARG A 68 4.79 -3.40 -17.65
N ARG A 69 5.52 -2.47 -18.28
CA ARG A 69 5.69 -1.12 -17.72
C ARG A 69 4.47 -0.22 -17.94
N PRO A 70 4.15 0.68 -16.99
CA PRO A 70 3.04 1.62 -17.09
C PRO A 70 3.26 2.72 -18.15
N ARG A 71 2.15 3.34 -18.56
CA ARG A 71 2.11 4.36 -19.63
C ARG A 71 2.57 5.73 -19.16
N ARG A 72 3.89 6.01 -19.21
CA ARG A 72 4.41 7.38 -19.04
C ARG A 72 3.77 8.36 -20.04
N ARG A 73 3.15 9.43 -19.53
CA ARG A 73 2.65 10.55 -20.35
C ARG A 73 3.83 11.38 -20.87
N HIS A 74 3.94 11.55 -22.19
CA HIS A 74 4.92 12.47 -22.78
C HIS A 74 4.52 13.94 -22.55
N ARG A 75 5.37 14.73 -21.87
CA ARG A 75 5.42 16.19 -22.07
C ARG A 75 6.52 16.52 -23.08
N ARG A 76 6.16 17.27 -24.13
CA ARG A 76 7.10 17.77 -25.15
C ARG A 76 7.93 18.93 -24.61
N ALA A 77 9.20 18.98 -25.00
CA ALA A 77 10.01 20.19 -24.96
C ALA A 77 9.91 20.97 -26.29
N ASP A 78 10.62 22.09 -26.34
CA ASP A 78 11.00 22.90 -27.50
C ASP A 78 9.95 23.82 -28.15
N LEU A 79 10.09 25.12 -27.85
CA LEU A 79 9.81 26.24 -28.76
C LEU A 79 10.79 27.38 -28.46
N VAL A 80 11.87 27.46 -29.26
CA VAL A 80 12.84 28.58 -29.25
C VAL A 80 12.43 29.61 -30.32
N PRO A 81 12.24 30.90 -29.99
CA PRO A 81 11.97 31.94 -30.98
C PRO A 81 13.28 32.50 -31.59
N PRO A 82 13.33 32.76 -32.91
CA PRO A 82 14.55 33.25 -33.58
C PRO A 82 14.63 34.78 -33.70
N HIS A 83 15.87 35.28 -33.75
CA HIS A 83 16.33 36.57 -34.29
C HIS A 83 15.62 37.88 -33.87
N GLY A 84 16.29 38.66 -33.02
CA GLY A 84 16.04 40.10 -32.80
C GLY A 84 17.24 40.96 -33.24
N THR A 85 16.97 42.04 -33.97
CA THR A 85 17.96 42.90 -34.64
C THR A 85 18.73 43.80 -33.68
N VAL A 86 20.03 44.03 -33.90
CA VAL A 86 20.87 44.92 -33.08
C VAL A 86 20.91 46.34 -33.65
N PRO A 87 20.55 47.40 -32.89
CA PRO A 87 20.75 48.79 -33.32
C PRO A 87 22.22 49.20 -33.22
N ARG A 88 22.74 49.77 -34.30
CA ARG A 88 24.12 50.27 -34.40
C ARG A 88 24.16 51.75 -33.99
N VAL A 89 24.67 52.05 -32.80
CA VAL A 89 24.85 53.44 -32.32
C VAL A 89 26.31 53.86 -32.52
N HIS A 90 26.54 54.83 -33.40
CA HIS A 90 27.80 55.56 -33.48
C HIS A 90 27.76 56.76 -32.52
N GLY A 91 28.76 56.89 -31.65
CA GLY A 91 28.90 58.02 -30.74
C GLY A 91 30.31 58.09 -30.17
N CYS A 92 31.18 58.88 -30.80
CA CYS A 92 32.49 59.22 -30.24
C CYS A 92 32.35 60.39 -29.28
N LEU A 93 33.09 60.40 -28.16
CA LEU A 93 33.63 61.62 -27.53
C LEU A 93 34.71 61.28 -26.48
N ALA A 94 35.51 62.29 -26.16
CA ALA A 94 36.86 62.26 -25.56
C ALA A 94 36.97 61.67 -24.13
N PRO A 95 38.19 61.31 -23.67
CA PRO A 95 38.44 60.92 -22.28
C PRO A 95 38.62 62.15 -21.40
N ASP A 96 38.10 62.12 -20.16
CA ASP A 96 38.55 63.07 -19.14
C ASP A 96 38.52 62.52 -17.69
N SER A 97 39.55 62.93 -16.95
CA SER A 97 39.73 63.02 -15.49
C SER A 97 38.95 62.10 -14.52
N ALA A 98 39.70 61.12 -14.01
CA ALA A 98 39.72 60.57 -12.64
C ALA A 98 38.59 60.91 -11.63
N SER A 99 37.86 59.89 -11.18
CA SER A 99 37.35 59.81 -9.80
C SER A 99 37.31 58.36 -9.28
N LEU A 100 38.02 58.09 -8.17
CA LEU A 100 38.10 56.76 -7.54
C LEU A 100 36.87 56.50 -6.67
N ILE A 101 35.74 56.11 -7.28
CA ILE A 101 34.57 55.62 -6.53
C ILE A 101 34.85 54.20 -6.05
N ARG A 102 35.32 54.10 -4.80
CA ARG A 102 35.52 52.82 -4.10
C ARG A 102 34.16 52.21 -3.73
N LEU A 103 33.56 51.48 -4.66
CA LEU A 103 32.37 50.66 -4.38
C LEU A 103 32.68 49.67 -3.25
N PRO A 104 31.85 49.59 -2.19
CA PRO A 104 32.02 48.56 -1.18
C PRO A 104 31.75 47.19 -1.84
N ARG A 105 32.69 46.26 -1.69
CA ARG A 105 32.48 44.85 -2.03
C ARG A 105 31.38 44.31 -1.13
N ALA A 106 30.14 44.34 -1.60
CA ALA A 106 29.05 43.56 -1.04
C ALA A 106 29.37 42.08 -1.26
N VAL A 107 30.04 41.46 -0.27
CA VAL A 107 30.23 40.02 -0.24
C VAL A 107 28.84 39.43 -0.05
N ALA A 108 28.29 38.85 -1.11
CA ALA A 108 27.05 38.10 -1.03
C ALA A 108 27.21 37.01 0.03
N ARG A 109 26.49 37.13 1.14
CA ARG A 109 26.40 36.06 2.12
C ARG A 109 25.64 34.92 1.46
N ILE A 110 26.38 33.92 1.00
CA ILE A 110 25.80 32.62 0.66
C ILE A 110 25.19 32.10 1.96
N ASN A 111 23.87 32.14 2.06
CA ASN A 111 23.14 31.47 3.13
C ASN A 111 23.29 29.97 2.92
N LEU A 112 24.36 29.39 3.46
CA LEU A 112 24.46 27.95 3.71
C LEU A 112 23.52 27.58 4.86
N VAL A 113 22.22 27.78 4.64
CA VAL A 113 21.21 26.96 5.30
C VAL A 113 21.46 25.53 4.79
N PRO A 114 21.60 24.51 5.66
CA PRO A 114 21.84 23.15 5.22
C PRO A 114 20.57 22.57 4.57
N GLN A 115 20.37 22.87 3.27
CA GLN A 115 19.25 22.38 2.44
C GLN A 115 19.10 20.85 2.51
N ASN A 116 20.19 20.12 2.75
CA ASN A 116 20.23 18.69 3.02
C ASN A 116 19.17 18.22 4.03
N ARG A 117 18.84 19.02 5.06
CA ARG A 117 17.82 18.64 6.06
C ARG A 117 16.38 18.72 5.56
N GLU A 118 16.11 19.55 4.57
CA GLU A 118 14.75 19.71 4.05
C GLU A 118 14.35 18.50 3.20
N PHE A 119 15.29 17.88 2.45
CA PHE A 119 15.03 16.62 1.75
C PHE A 119 14.53 15.52 2.70
N PHE A 120 15.27 15.24 3.79
CA PHE A 120 14.86 14.21 4.75
C PHE A 120 13.51 14.55 5.42
N ARG A 121 13.25 15.83 5.70
CA ARG A 121 11.96 16.30 6.24
C ARG A 121 10.80 16.08 5.25
N LEU A 122 11.01 16.32 3.97
CA LEU A 122 10.00 16.09 2.93
C LEU A 122 9.75 14.60 2.70
N PHE A 123 10.79 13.76 2.71
CA PHE A 123 10.61 12.30 2.66
C PHE A 123 9.77 11.77 3.83
N VAL A 124 10.05 12.24 5.06
CA VAL A 124 9.22 11.87 6.23
C VAL A 124 7.79 12.37 6.11
N ARG A 125 7.55 13.58 5.57
CA ARG A 125 6.17 14.04 5.26
C ARG A 125 5.48 13.12 4.26
N ALA A 126 6.18 12.69 3.21
CA ALA A 126 5.63 11.82 2.17
C ALA A 126 5.29 10.42 2.72
N SER A 127 6.21 9.78 3.46
CA SER A 127 5.93 8.47 4.07
C SER A 127 4.83 8.54 5.13
N SER A 128 4.76 9.60 5.92
CA SER A 128 3.68 9.81 6.88
C SER A 128 2.33 10.08 6.20
N ASN A 129 2.31 10.68 5.00
CA ASN A 129 1.10 10.81 4.19
C ASN A 129 0.65 9.44 3.63
N ALA A 130 1.59 8.59 3.19
CA ALA A 130 1.30 7.22 2.77
C ALA A 130 0.73 6.35 3.92
N VAL A 131 1.13 6.59 5.17
CA VAL A 131 0.46 6.00 6.34
C VAL A 131 -0.97 6.55 6.48
N GLY A 132 -1.15 7.86 6.41
CA GLY A 132 -2.46 8.51 6.57
C GLY A 132 -3.50 8.06 5.53
N ILE A 133 -3.11 7.92 4.26
CA ILE A 133 -4.02 7.45 3.20
C ILE A 133 -4.38 5.96 3.38
N ALA A 134 -3.45 5.14 3.88
CA ALA A 134 -3.72 3.74 4.22
C ALA A 134 -4.67 3.61 5.44
N GLU A 135 -4.56 4.48 6.44
CA GLU A 135 -5.52 4.55 7.56
C GLU A 135 -6.93 4.93 7.08
N GLN A 136 -7.02 5.88 6.15
CA GLN A 136 -8.30 6.27 5.52
C GLN A 136 -8.89 5.12 4.68
N LEU A 137 -8.07 4.37 3.93
CA LEU A 137 -8.51 3.17 3.20
C LEU A 137 -9.08 2.10 4.15
N VAL A 138 -8.38 1.80 5.25
CA VAL A 138 -8.88 0.86 6.26
C VAL A 138 -10.24 1.31 6.80
N ARG A 139 -10.39 2.59 7.17
CA ARG A 139 -11.66 3.17 7.60
C ARG A 139 -12.74 3.07 6.52
N LEU A 140 -12.38 3.33 5.25
CA LEU A 140 -13.31 3.26 4.12
C LEU A 140 -13.87 1.85 3.98
N LEU A 141 -13.02 0.82 4.09
CA LEU A 141 -13.44 -0.57 3.97
C LEU A 141 -14.25 -1.04 5.19
N ASP A 142 -13.96 -0.52 6.39
CA ASP A 142 -14.64 -0.90 7.61
C ASP A 142 -16.02 -0.27 7.79
N ASP A 143 -16.19 1.00 7.42
CA ASP A 143 -17.46 1.74 7.50
C ASP A 143 -18.33 1.61 6.23
N PHE A 144 -17.97 0.72 5.28
CA PHE A 144 -18.69 0.59 4.00
C PHE A 144 -19.97 -0.27 4.10
N PRO A 145 -21.07 0.09 3.41
CA PRO A 145 -21.31 1.35 2.70
C PRO A 145 -21.83 2.45 3.63
N GLY A 146 -21.47 3.72 3.38
CA GLY A 146 -22.12 4.86 4.03
C GLY A 146 -21.27 6.10 4.32
N ASN A 147 -19.98 6.11 4.02
CA ASN A 147 -19.09 7.25 4.32
C ASN A 147 -18.41 7.84 3.08
N ASP A 148 -19.19 8.51 2.23
CA ASP A 148 -18.74 9.20 1.01
C ASP A 148 -17.65 10.26 1.24
N ASN A 149 -17.43 10.69 2.49
CA ASN A 149 -16.37 11.63 2.82
C ASN A 149 -15.00 10.96 2.85
N LEU A 150 -14.90 9.67 3.18
CA LEU A 150 -13.61 8.97 3.21
C LEU A 150 -12.96 8.86 1.83
N LEU A 151 -13.73 8.70 0.76
CA LEU A 151 -13.17 8.77 -0.59
C LEU A 151 -12.60 10.17 -0.93
N ARG A 152 -13.19 11.24 -0.37
CA ARG A 152 -12.65 12.60 -0.52
C ARG A 152 -11.40 12.80 0.33
N GLU A 153 -11.39 12.30 1.57
CA GLU A 153 -10.20 12.30 2.44
C GLU A 153 -9.01 11.59 1.75
N ILE A 154 -9.25 10.42 1.15
CA ILE A 154 -8.25 9.68 0.36
C ILE A 154 -7.74 10.51 -0.82
N LYS A 155 -8.65 11.12 -1.59
CA LYS A 155 -8.24 11.94 -2.74
C LYS A 155 -7.52 13.23 -2.35
N GLU A 156 -7.82 13.79 -1.17
CA GLU A 156 -7.06 14.93 -0.61
C GLU A 156 -5.65 14.50 -0.16
N SER A 157 -5.50 13.29 0.37
CA SER A 157 -4.20 12.71 0.73
C SER A 157 -3.35 12.32 -0.49
N GLU A 158 -3.91 11.78 -1.57
CA GLU A 158 -3.16 11.56 -2.82
C GLU A 158 -2.66 12.90 -3.39
N HIS A 159 -3.50 13.94 -3.45
CA HIS A 159 -3.07 15.26 -3.90
C HIS A 159 -1.97 15.91 -3.04
N GLU A 160 -1.87 15.61 -1.74
CA GLU A 160 -0.74 16.05 -0.89
C GLU A 160 0.52 15.21 -1.13
N GLY A 161 0.42 13.92 -1.45
CA GLY A 161 1.54 13.10 -1.94
C GLY A 161 2.15 13.71 -3.21
N ASP A 162 1.31 13.90 -4.23
CA ASP A 162 1.69 14.49 -5.51
C ASP A 162 2.24 15.93 -5.33
N HIS A 163 1.76 16.67 -4.32
CA HIS A 163 2.33 17.97 -3.93
C HIS A 163 3.72 17.85 -3.27
N LEU A 164 3.93 16.89 -2.36
CA LEU A 164 5.21 16.61 -1.71
C LEU A 164 6.28 16.14 -2.71
N THR A 165 5.91 15.29 -3.65
CA THR A 165 6.77 14.86 -4.76
C THR A 165 7.19 16.07 -5.61
N ARG A 166 6.25 16.96 -5.93
CA ARG A 166 6.56 18.23 -6.62
C ARG A 166 7.47 19.14 -5.78
N GLU A 167 7.27 19.24 -4.47
CA GLU A 167 8.12 20.02 -3.55
C GLU A 167 9.56 19.47 -3.51
N LEU A 168 9.72 18.14 -3.44
CA LEU A 168 11.02 17.44 -3.52
C LEU A 168 11.73 17.68 -4.86
N VAL A 169 11.02 17.57 -5.98
CA VAL A 169 11.59 17.80 -7.32
C VAL A 169 12.00 19.26 -7.53
N ASP A 170 11.21 20.22 -7.05
CA ASP A 170 11.54 21.65 -7.09
C ASP A 170 12.76 21.98 -6.22
N LEU A 171 12.85 21.40 -5.02
CA LEU A 171 14.01 21.51 -4.15
C LEU A 171 15.26 20.91 -4.81
N LEU A 172 15.14 19.71 -5.39
CA LEU A 172 16.21 19.03 -6.11
C LEU A 172 16.75 19.88 -7.28
N ASN A 173 15.86 20.47 -8.08
CA ASN A 173 16.22 21.33 -9.21
C ASN A 173 16.95 22.61 -8.81
N ARG A 174 16.62 23.18 -7.64
CA ARG A 174 17.22 24.43 -7.12
C ARG A 174 18.48 24.19 -6.28
N THR A 175 18.74 22.95 -5.88
CA THR A 175 19.88 22.56 -5.04
C THR A 175 21.05 22.08 -5.89
N PHE A 176 22.21 22.73 -5.75
CA PHE A 176 23.44 22.34 -6.48
C PHE A 176 24.22 21.21 -5.79
N VAL A 177 24.18 21.12 -4.46
CA VAL A 177 24.84 20.08 -3.67
C VAL A 177 23.78 19.31 -2.89
N THR A 178 23.51 18.07 -3.28
CA THR A 178 22.51 17.21 -2.65
C THR A 178 23.11 16.34 -1.52
N PRO A 179 22.28 15.84 -0.58
CA PRO A 179 22.75 14.99 0.52
C PRO A 179 23.23 13.60 0.06
N PHE A 180 22.72 13.11 -1.06
CA PHE A 180 23.15 11.89 -1.76
C PHE A 180 22.83 12.04 -3.27
N ASP A 181 22.87 10.95 -4.02
CA ASP A 181 22.64 10.95 -5.47
C ASP A 181 21.27 11.56 -5.88
N ARG A 182 21.24 12.26 -7.01
CA ARG A 182 20.07 13.03 -7.46
C ARG A 182 18.98 12.15 -8.05
N ASP A 183 19.36 11.07 -8.74
CA ASP A 183 18.40 10.13 -9.31
C ASP A 183 17.78 9.30 -8.19
N ASP A 184 18.55 8.93 -7.16
CA ASP A 184 18.04 8.29 -5.94
C ASP A 184 17.01 9.16 -5.20
N ILE A 185 17.25 10.48 -5.05
CA ILE A 185 16.27 11.41 -4.47
C ILE A 185 14.97 11.41 -5.28
N TYR A 186 15.07 11.47 -6.61
CA TYR A 186 13.92 11.48 -7.50
C TYR A 186 13.13 10.16 -7.45
N ASN A 187 13.84 9.02 -7.48
CA ASN A 187 13.22 7.69 -7.47
C ASN A 187 12.53 7.39 -6.14
N LEU A 188 13.13 7.76 -5.00
CA LEU A 188 12.50 7.55 -3.69
C LEU A 188 11.25 8.42 -3.51
N ALA A 189 11.25 9.65 -4.07
CA ALA A 189 10.08 10.51 -4.02
C ALA A 189 8.90 9.88 -4.77
N GLY A 190 9.12 9.47 -6.02
CA GLY A 190 8.09 8.81 -6.82
C GLY A 190 7.61 7.48 -6.23
N ALA A 191 8.50 6.63 -5.72
CA ALA A 191 8.11 5.33 -5.17
C ALA A 191 7.24 5.45 -3.89
N ILE A 192 7.40 6.51 -3.09
CA ILE A 192 6.51 6.79 -1.95
C ILE A 192 5.15 7.33 -2.44
N ASP A 193 5.15 8.10 -3.52
CA ASP A 193 3.96 8.66 -4.18
C ASP A 193 3.08 7.56 -4.78
N ASP A 194 3.70 6.59 -5.47
CA ASP A 194 3.02 5.45 -6.09
C ASP A 194 2.13 4.70 -5.06
N VAL A 195 2.54 4.60 -3.79
CA VAL A 195 1.71 4.03 -2.70
C VAL A 195 0.39 4.78 -2.51
N CYS A 196 0.42 6.12 -2.61
CA CYS A 196 -0.78 6.95 -2.48
C CYS A 196 -1.68 6.80 -3.71
N ASP A 197 -1.11 6.81 -4.91
CA ASP A 197 -1.82 6.61 -6.19
C ASP A 197 -2.57 5.27 -6.20
N HIS A 198 -1.91 4.16 -5.83
CA HIS A 198 -2.55 2.85 -5.84
C HIS A 198 -3.67 2.72 -4.79
N VAL A 199 -3.55 3.39 -3.64
CA VAL A 199 -4.62 3.44 -2.62
C VAL A 199 -5.83 4.25 -3.10
N ASP A 200 -5.62 5.41 -3.75
CA ASP A 200 -6.71 6.20 -4.35
C ASP A 200 -7.42 5.42 -5.46
N GLU A 201 -6.69 4.75 -6.34
CA GLU A 201 -7.28 3.93 -7.41
C GLU A 201 -8.06 2.73 -6.84
N ALA A 202 -7.57 2.08 -5.77
CA ALA A 202 -8.31 0.99 -5.11
C ALA A 202 -9.63 1.48 -4.49
N ALA A 203 -9.59 2.61 -3.77
CA ALA A 203 -10.78 3.25 -3.19
C ALA A 203 -11.77 3.70 -4.28
N GLY A 204 -11.25 4.28 -5.37
CA GLY A 204 -12.01 4.70 -6.54
C GLY A 204 -12.69 3.53 -7.25
N ASN A 205 -12.02 2.38 -7.38
CA ASN A 205 -12.59 1.18 -7.99
C ASN A 205 -13.76 0.61 -7.15
N ILE A 206 -13.64 0.56 -5.82
CA ILE A 206 -14.70 0.09 -4.92
C ILE A 206 -16.00 0.88 -5.11
N VAL A 207 -15.91 2.22 -5.09
CA VAL A 207 -17.07 3.10 -5.24
C VAL A 207 -17.55 3.14 -6.69
N GLY A 208 -16.63 3.27 -7.65
CA GLY A 208 -16.92 3.39 -9.08
C GLY A 208 -17.53 2.12 -9.70
N TYR A 209 -17.22 0.93 -9.17
CA TYR A 209 -17.80 -0.32 -9.62
C TYR A 209 -19.16 -0.64 -8.98
N GLY A 210 -19.65 0.20 -8.07
CA GLY A 210 -20.90 -0.02 -7.36
C GLY A 210 -20.86 -1.32 -6.54
N VAL A 211 -19.82 -1.47 -5.71
CA VAL A 211 -19.77 -2.51 -4.68
C VAL A 211 -20.83 -2.21 -3.61
N GLU A 212 -21.51 -3.25 -3.12
CA GLU A 212 -22.53 -3.12 -2.05
C GLU A 212 -22.02 -3.57 -0.68
N GLU A 213 -21.11 -4.55 -0.63
CA GLU A 213 -20.53 -5.13 0.59
C GLU A 213 -19.04 -5.45 0.37
N ILE A 214 -18.16 -5.13 1.33
CA ILE A 214 -16.71 -5.35 1.19
C ILE A 214 -16.32 -6.77 1.59
N ARG A 215 -15.59 -7.48 0.71
CA ARG A 215 -15.11 -8.83 0.99
C ARG A 215 -14.07 -8.89 2.12
N PRO A 216 -14.04 -9.96 2.94
CA PRO A 216 -13.08 -10.11 4.03
C PRO A 216 -11.61 -10.04 3.62
N PHE A 217 -11.26 -10.50 2.41
CA PHE A 217 -9.88 -10.40 1.91
C PHE A 217 -9.44 -8.97 1.62
N ALA A 218 -10.32 -8.10 1.11
CA ALA A 218 -9.99 -6.70 0.84
C ALA A 218 -9.68 -5.94 2.14
N LYS A 219 -10.43 -6.22 3.21
CA LYS A 219 -10.14 -5.70 4.56
C LYS A 219 -8.77 -6.17 5.07
N GLN A 220 -8.41 -7.43 4.86
CA GLN A 220 -7.10 -7.96 5.24
C GLN A 220 -5.96 -7.33 4.43
N GLN A 221 -6.13 -7.14 3.12
CA GLN A 221 -5.16 -6.43 2.27
C GLN A 221 -4.97 -4.97 2.72
N ALA A 222 -6.04 -4.22 3.02
CA ALA A 222 -5.91 -2.86 3.55
C ALA A 222 -5.13 -2.81 4.88
N GLN A 223 -5.30 -3.82 5.74
CA GLN A 223 -4.51 -3.97 6.97
C GLN A 223 -3.06 -4.40 6.73
N VAL A 224 -2.73 -5.04 5.59
CA VAL A 224 -1.34 -5.22 5.13
C VAL A 224 -0.77 -3.90 4.65
N ILE A 225 -1.45 -3.19 3.74
CA ILE A 225 -1.00 -1.89 3.20
C ILE A 225 -0.66 -0.92 4.33
N LEU A 226 -1.53 -0.78 5.33
CA LEU A 226 -1.28 0.08 6.48
C LEU A 226 -0.02 -0.31 7.27
N ARG A 227 0.19 -1.61 7.52
CA ARG A 227 1.41 -2.09 8.20
C ARG A 227 2.66 -1.87 7.35
N SER A 228 2.58 -2.07 6.03
CA SER A 228 3.69 -1.84 5.10
C SER A 228 4.07 -0.37 5.04
N ALA A 229 3.09 0.53 4.91
CA ALA A 229 3.30 1.98 4.94
C ALA A 229 3.93 2.44 6.26
N GLN A 230 3.50 1.88 7.40
CA GLN A 230 4.10 2.16 8.72
C GLN A 230 5.57 1.70 8.79
N LYS A 231 5.91 0.54 8.21
CA LYS A 231 7.31 0.07 8.13
C LYS A 231 8.17 0.89 7.18
N LEU A 232 7.59 1.37 6.08
CA LEU A 232 8.25 2.31 5.18
C LEU A 232 8.54 3.64 5.88
N ASP A 233 7.58 4.22 6.60
CA ASP A 233 7.78 5.46 7.39
C ASP A 233 8.83 5.28 8.51
N GLU A 234 8.78 4.17 9.26
CA GLU A 234 9.85 3.83 10.21
C GLU A 234 11.24 3.77 9.55
N ALA A 235 11.33 3.27 8.31
CA ALA A 235 12.60 3.14 7.59
C ALA A 235 13.08 4.50 7.02
N VAL A 236 12.16 5.30 6.46
CA VAL A 236 12.41 6.64 5.92
C VAL A 236 12.82 7.61 7.03
N GLY A 237 12.20 7.55 8.20
CA GLY A 237 12.59 8.32 9.39
C GLY A 237 14.02 8.04 9.89
N ARG A 238 14.65 6.97 9.41
CA ARG A 238 16.04 6.57 9.74
C ARG A 238 17.05 6.94 8.64
N LEU A 239 16.58 7.47 7.51
CA LEU A 239 17.41 7.91 6.37
C LEU A 239 18.32 9.11 6.70
N GLU A 240 17.93 10.04 7.59
CA GLU A 240 18.86 11.09 8.05
C GLU A 240 20.03 10.47 8.83
N GLY A 241 21.21 10.51 8.20
CA GLY A 241 22.43 9.88 8.71
C GLY A 241 22.59 8.40 8.34
N PHE A 242 21.85 7.90 7.32
CA PHE A 242 21.99 6.57 6.74
C PHE A 242 22.00 5.43 7.77
N LYS A 243 21.08 5.49 8.74
CA LYS A 243 21.03 4.53 9.85
C LYS A 243 20.53 3.17 9.35
N ASP A 244 20.89 2.11 10.08
CA ASP A 244 20.57 0.73 9.73
C ASP A 244 19.07 0.39 9.78
N SER A 245 18.36 0.49 8.66
CA SER A 245 16.94 0.13 8.54
C SER A 245 16.66 -1.35 8.22
N SER A 246 17.66 -2.24 8.23
CA SER A 246 17.50 -3.63 7.78
C SER A 246 16.38 -4.41 8.48
N ARG A 247 16.03 -4.07 9.74
CA ARG A 247 14.86 -4.66 10.41
C ARG A 247 13.54 -4.21 9.78
N GLN A 248 13.33 -2.91 9.57
CA GLN A 248 12.11 -2.40 8.95
C GLN A 248 11.92 -2.97 7.53
N LEU A 249 13.00 -3.05 6.77
CA LEU A 249 12.99 -3.58 5.41
C LEU A 249 12.66 -5.09 5.38
N HIS A 250 13.15 -5.86 6.36
CA HIS A 250 12.74 -7.26 6.54
C HIS A 250 11.28 -7.39 6.96
N ASP A 251 10.86 -6.64 7.99
CA ASP A 251 9.47 -6.62 8.48
C ASP A 251 8.50 -6.24 7.34
N LEU A 252 8.92 -5.41 6.36
CA LEU A 252 8.13 -5.03 5.18
C LEU A 252 8.09 -6.13 4.12
N ARG A 253 9.20 -6.81 3.83
CA ARG A 253 9.21 -7.99 2.93
C ARG A 253 8.31 -9.12 3.46
N ASP A 254 8.30 -9.35 4.77
CA ASP A 254 7.36 -10.32 5.38
C ASP A 254 5.87 -9.93 5.16
N LEU A 255 5.57 -8.63 5.00
CA LEU A 255 4.22 -8.10 4.76
C LEU A 255 3.82 -8.13 3.27
N GLU A 256 4.75 -7.89 2.35
CA GLU A 256 4.55 -8.14 0.91
C GLU A 256 4.14 -9.60 0.69
N ASP A 257 4.95 -10.50 1.22
CA ASP A 257 4.77 -11.96 1.16
C ASP A 257 3.47 -12.39 1.87
N GLU A 258 2.91 -11.60 2.79
CA GLU A 258 1.54 -11.77 3.35
C GLU A 258 0.45 -11.28 2.37
N GLY A 259 0.62 -10.08 1.79
CA GLY A 259 -0.31 -9.47 0.83
C GLY A 259 -0.48 -10.30 -0.44
N ASP A 260 0.63 -10.78 -1.01
CA ASP A 260 0.70 -11.63 -2.20
C ASP A 260 -0.01 -13.00 -1.96
N ARG A 261 0.10 -13.55 -0.74
CA ARG A 261 -0.71 -14.72 -0.32
C ARG A 261 -2.20 -14.41 -0.20
N LEU A 262 -2.57 -13.24 0.34
CA LEU A 262 -3.97 -12.82 0.48
C LEU A 262 -4.63 -12.59 -0.88
N ASN A 263 -3.96 -11.92 -1.82
CA ASN A 263 -4.47 -11.72 -3.17
C ASN A 263 -4.67 -13.06 -3.88
N ARG A 264 -3.65 -13.93 -3.88
CA ARG A 264 -3.75 -15.28 -4.47
C ARG A 264 -4.89 -16.11 -3.86
N ALA A 265 -5.19 -15.96 -2.57
CA ALA A 265 -6.34 -16.59 -1.92
C ALA A 265 -7.69 -15.95 -2.33
N ALA A 266 -7.76 -14.62 -2.39
CA ALA A 266 -8.95 -13.88 -2.79
C ALA A 266 -9.37 -14.18 -4.23
N VAL A 267 -8.43 -14.13 -5.17
CA VAL A 267 -8.66 -14.48 -6.57
C VAL A 267 -9.07 -15.95 -6.71
N ALA A 268 -8.46 -16.86 -5.95
CA ALA A 268 -8.87 -18.27 -5.95
C ALA A 268 -10.31 -18.48 -5.43
N GLU A 269 -10.76 -17.71 -4.44
CA GLU A 269 -12.15 -17.74 -3.95
C GLU A 269 -13.14 -17.30 -5.06
N LEU A 270 -12.87 -16.19 -5.74
CA LEU A 270 -13.72 -15.66 -6.83
C LEU A 270 -13.94 -16.66 -7.97
N PHE A 271 -12.93 -17.46 -8.31
CA PHE A 271 -13.03 -18.46 -9.38
C PHE A 271 -13.49 -19.85 -8.89
N ALA A 272 -13.51 -20.09 -7.57
CA ALA A 272 -14.05 -21.33 -6.99
C ALA A 272 -15.58 -21.30 -6.84
N THR A 273 -16.18 -20.10 -6.75
CA THR A 273 -17.62 -19.89 -6.66
C THR A 273 -18.26 -19.79 -8.04
N ALA A 274 -19.54 -20.19 -8.15
CA ALA A 274 -20.33 -20.01 -9.37
C ALA A 274 -20.96 -18.60 -9.41
N GLU A 275 -20.13 -17.57 -9.22
CA GLU A 275 -20.53 -16.17 -9.19
C GLU A 275 -20.81 -15.60 -10.59
N ASP A 276 -21.51 -14.46 -10.62
CA ASP A 276 -21.66 -13.65 -11.83
C ASP A 276 -20.28 -13.18 -12.32
N PRO A 277 -19.90 -13.43 -13.60
CA PRO A 277 -18.66 -12.92 -14.18
C PRO A 277 -18.42 -11.41 -13.96
N MET A 278 -19.47 -10.58 -13.89
CA MET A 278 -19.31 -9.15 -13.58
C MET A 278 -18.82 -8.91 -12.15
N VAL A 279 -19.24 -9.72 -11.19
CA VAL A 279 -18.77 -9.66 -9.79
C VAL A 279 -17.33 -10.13 -9.70
N VAL A 280 -16.98 -11.23 -10.39
CA VAL A 280 -15.61 -11.75 -10.47
C VAL A 280 -14.65 -10.71 -11.06
N ILE A 281 -15.02 -10.04 -12.16
CA ILE A 281 -14.19 -8.99 -12.78
C ILE A 281 -13.96 -7.84 -11.79
N ARG A 282 -15.03 -7.25 -11.24
CA ARG A 282 -14.92 -6.12 -10.30
C ARG A 282 -14.02 -6.43 -9.12
N TRP A 283 -14.21 -7.59 -8.48
CA TRP A 283 -13.44 -7.96 -7.30
C TRP A 283 -12.01 -8.36 -7.62
N LYS A 284 -11.76 -9.02 -8.75
CA LYS A 284 -10.40 -9.33 -9.18
C LYS A 284 -9.61 -8.04 -9.42
N ASP A 285 -10.20 -7.08 -10.12
CA ASP A 285 -9.54 -5.80 -10.42
C ASP A 285 -9.32 -4.96 -9.13
N ILE A 286 -10.23 -5.02 -8.15
CA ILE A 286 -10.02 -4.41 -6.81
C ILE A 286 -8.90 -5.13 -6.02
N HIS A 287 -8.88 -6.46 -6.02
CA HIS A 287 -7.86 -7.23 -5.27
C HIS A 287 -6.45 -7.07 -5.86
N GLU A 288 -6.32 -7.00 -7.18
CA GLU A 288 -5.06 -6.67 -7.87
C GLU A 288 -4.63 -5.23 -7.55
N GLN A 289 -5.53 -4.24 -7.56
CA GLN A 289 -5.15 -2.87 -7.19
C GLN A 289 -4.70 -2.74 -5.73
N LEU A 290 -5.29 -3.51 -4.81
CA LEU A 290 -4.85 -3.59 -3.41
C LEU A 290 -3.50 -4.31 -3.27
N GLU A 291 -3.15 -5.22 -4.17
CA GLU A 291 -1.83 -5.86 -4.24
C GLU A 291 -0.77 -4.88 -4.76
N GLU A 292 -1.06 -4.12 -5.83
CA GLU A 292 -0.15 -3.10 -6.37
C GLU A 292 0.19 -2.01 -5.32
N ALA A 293 -0.72 -1.67 -4.40
CA ALA A 293 -0.44 -0.79 -3.26
C ALA A 293 0.54 -1.39 -2.23
N VAL A 294 0.59 -2.72 -2.10
CA VAL A 294 1.58 -3.43 -1.27
C VAL A 294 2.93 -3.52 -2.00
N ASP A 295 2.93 -3.84 -3.29
CA ASP A 295 4.11 -3.87 -4.16
C ASP A 295 4.79 -2.48 -4.22
N ALA A 296 4.02 -1.39 -4.29
CA ALA A 296 4.54 -0.03 -4.21
C ALA A 296 5.31 0.26 -2.90
N CYS A 297 4.85 -0.31 -1.76
CA CYS A 297 5.58 -0.21 -0.50
C CYS A 297 6.92 -1.00 -0.55
N GLU A 298 6.96 -2.16 -1.20
CA GLU A 298 8.22 -2.90 -1.40
C GLU A 298 9.15 -2.14 -2.35
N ASN A 299 8.66 -1.65 -3.49
CA ASN A 299 9.45 -0.86 -4.44
C ASN A 299 10.10 0.37 -3.76
N ALA A 300 9.37 1.09 -2.91
CA ALA A 300 9.92 2.19 -2.12
C ALA A 300 10.98 1.72 -1.09
N ALA A 301 10.77 0.55 -0.47
CA ALA A 301 11.72 -0.07 0.45
C ALA A 301 13.01 -0.53 -0.25
N ASP A 302 12.92 -1.08 -1.46
CA ASP A 302 14.06 -1.51 -2.29
C ASP A 302 14.89 -0.32 -2.78
N VAL A 303 14.24 0.77 -3.20
CA VAL A 303 14.93 2.04 -3.51
C VAL A 303 15.64 2.58 -2.26
N LEU A 304 14.99 2.54 -1.09
CA LEU A 304 15.58 2.96 0.18
C LEU A 304 16.77 2.06 0.59
N GLU A 305 16.68 0.74 0.43
CA GLU A 305 17.78 -0.20 0.69
C GLU A 305 18.98 0.11 -0.21
N ALA A 306 18.75 0.34 -1.50
CA ALA A 306 19.80 0.71 -2.44
C ALA A 306 20.51 2.01 -2.04
N ILE A 307 19.78 3.02 -1.56
CA ILE A 307 20.34 4.27 -1.04
C ILE A 307 21.21 4.01 0.20
N LEU A 308 20.72 3.22 1.16
CA LEU A 308 21.45 2.89 2.38
C LEU A 308 22.72 2.07 2.10
N VAL A 309 22.70 1.18 1.10
CA VAL A 309 23.88 0.41 0.67
C VAL A 309 24.93 1.30 -0.01
N LYS A 310 24.52 2.28 -0.81
CA LYS A 310 25.42 3.24 -1.49
C LYS A 310 26.13 4.21 -0.54
N ASN A 311 25.56 4.48 0.64
CA ASN A 311 26.01 5.52 1.58
C ASN A 311 26.49 4.95 2.94
N ARG A 312 26.90 3.68 2.97
CA ARG A 312 27.49 2.97 4.12
C ARG A 312 29.02 3.03 4.17
#